data_AF-A0A2U3RXS0-F1
#
_entry.id   AF-A0A2U3RXS0-F1
#
_cell.length_a   1.000
_cell.length_b   1.000
_cell.length_c   1.000
_cell.angle_alpha   90.00
_cell.angle_beta   90.00
_cell.angle_gamma   90.00
#
_symmetry.space_group_name_H-M   'P 1'
#
loop_
_entity.id
_entity.type
_entity.pdbx_description
1 polymer ?
#
loop_
_entity_poly.entity_id
_entity_poly.type
_entity_poly.pdbx_seq_one_letter_code
_entity_poly.pdbx_strand_id
1 'polypeptide(L)' 'MSRKNRAPKRDVLPDPLYNSQLVTRLINRVMLDGKRGTAASIVYGAFEQIKEATGNDALEVFET' A
#
# COMPACT_ATOMS: atom_id res chain seq x y z
N MET A 1 -18.98 -11.02 -13.87
CA MET A 1 -19.09 -9.70 -14.54
C MET A 1 -20.56 -9.39 -14.71
N SER A 2 -21.01 -8.18 -14.41
CA SER A 2 -22.44 -7.85 -14.53
C SER A 2 -22.67 -6.64 -15.41
N ARG A 3 -23.71 -6.75 -16.22
CA ARG A 3 -24.23 -5.71 -17.12
C ARG A 3 -25.21 -4.76 -16.40
N LYS A 4 -25.61 -5.06 -15.16
CA LYS A 4 -26.56 -4.24 -14.35
C LYS A 4 -26.16 -4.04 -12.89
N ASN A 5 -25.43 -4.96 -12.26
CA ASN A 5 -25.11 -4.90 -10.83
C ASN A 5 -23.69 -4.39 -10.59
N ARG A 6 -23.54 -3.45 -9.65
CA ARG A 6 -22.22 -3.03 -9.15
C ARG A 6 -21.54 -4.21 -8.44
N ALA A 7 -20.29 -4.47 -8.78
CA ALA A 7 -19.49 -5.44 -8.05
C ALA A 7 -19.25 -4.94 -6.61
N PRO A 8 -19.32 -5.82 -5.60
CA PRO A 8 -18.98 -5.44 -4.23
C PRO A 8 -17.52 -5.00 -4.17
N LYS A 9 -17.25 -3.94 -3.40
CA LYS A 9 -15.87 -3.55 -3.09
C LYS A 9 -15.28 -4.64 -2.20
N ARG A 10 -14.04 -5.03 -2.49
CA ARG A 10 -13.29 -5.97 -1.67
C ARG A 10 -12.51 -5.18 -0.64
N ASP A 11 -12.71 -5.52 0.62
CA ASP A 11 -11.93 -4.96 1.71
C ASP A 11 -10.57 -5.66 1.79
N VAL A 12 -9.58 -4.91 2.26
CA VAL A 12 -8.23 -5.41 2.49
C VAL A 12 -7.89 -5.25 3.96
N LEU A 13 -7.14 -6.22 4.48
CA LEU A 13 -6.59 -6.14 5.82
C LEU A 13 -5.58 -4.97 5.90
N PRO A 14 -5.47 -4.30 7.05
CA PRO A 14 -4.46 -3.27 7.26
C PRO A 14 -3.05 -3.87 7.25
N ASP A 15 -2.08 -3.01 6.94
CA ASP A 15 -0.68 -3.40 6.90
C ASP A 15 -0.17 -3.74 8.31
N PRO A 16 0.59 -4.83 8.52
CA PRO A 16 1.05 -5.19 9.86
C PRO A 16 2.05 -4.21 10.47
N LEU A 17 2.76 -3.42 9.66
CA LEU A 17 3.79 -2.49 10.14
C LEU A 17 3.20 -1.10 10.39
N TYR A 18 2.40 -0.61 9.45
CA TYR A 18 1.84 0.73 9.47
C TYR A 18 0.37 0.80 9.91
N ASN A 19 -0.27 -0.35 10.14
CA ASN A 19 -1.69 -0.50 10.47
C ASN A 19 -2.65 0.27 9.52
N SER A 20 -2.20 0.53 8.29
CA SER A 20 -2.94 1.32 7.30
C SER A 20 -3.43 0.44 6.16
N GLN A 21 -4.72 0.55 5.84
CA GLN A 21 -5.29 -0.11 4.66
C GLN A 21 -4.81 0.52 3.35
N LEU A 22 -4.38 1.79 3.37
CA LEU A 22 -3.89 2.48 2.17
C LEU A 22 -2.54 1.90 1.73
N VAL A 23 -1.65 1.65 2.70
CA VAL A 23 -0.35 1.01 2.44
C VAL A 23 -0.53 -0.39 1.85
N THR A 24 -1.45 -1.19 2.39
CA THR A 24 -1.74 -2.51 1.81
C THR A 24 -2.30 -2.43 0.39
N ARG A 25 -3.15 -1.43 0.08
CA ARG A 25 -3.62 -1.20 -1.30
C ARG A 25 -2.47 -0.80 -2.23
N LEU A 26 -1.52 0.00 -1.75
CA LEU A 26 -0.33 0.38 -2.51
C LEU A 26 0.54 -0.85 -2.82
N ILE A 27 0.86 -1.67 -1.82
CA ILE A 27 1.62 -2.91 -1.97
C ILE A 27 0.94 -3.82 -3.00
N ASN A 28 -0.38 -4.03 -2.89
CA ASN A 28 -1.12 -4.86 -3.83
C ASN A 28 -1.13 -4.33 -5.27
N ARG A 29 -0.96 -3.01 -5.45
CA ARG A 29 -0.94 -2.37 -6.77
C ARG A 29 0.44 -2.33 -7.41
N VAL A 30 1.49 -2.26 -6.60
CA VAL A 30 2.90 -2.37 -7.04
C VAL A 30 3.28 -3.82 -7.32
N MET A 31 2.61 -4.77 -6.67
CA MET A 31 2.89 -6.20 -6.80
C MET A 31 2.69 -6.71 -8.23
N LEU A 32 3.78 -7.21 -8.82
CA LEU A 32 3.80 -7.94 -10.07
C LEU A 32 3.95 -9.45 -9.81
N ASP A 33 3.30 -10.27 -10.63
CA ASP A 33 3.32 -11.74 -10.56
C ASP A 33 2.95 -12.35 -9.19
N GLY A 34 2.19 -11.63 -8.36
CA GLY A 34 1.82 -12.09 -7.02
C GLY A 34 2.97 -12.11 -6.01
N LYS A 35 4.10 -11.47 -6.32
CA LYS A 35 5.30 -11.41 -5.45
C LYS A 35 5.12 -10.41 -4.30
N ARG A 36 4.31 -10.77 -3.30
CA ARG A 36 3.97 -9.85 -2.19
C ARG A 36 5.17 -9.46 -1.33
N GLY A 37 6.09 -10.40 -1.08
CA GLY A 37 7.31 -10.12 -0.30
C GLY A 37 8.17 -9.04 -0.96
N THR A 38 8.46 -9.19 -2.26
CA THR A 38 9.23 -8.21 -3.03
C THR A 38 8.52 -6.85 -3.11
N ALA A 39 7.20 -6.85 -3.34
CA ALA A 39 6.42 -5.62 -3.40
C ALA A 39 6.43 -4.87 -2.05
N ALA A 40 6.30 -5.59 -0.93
CA ALA A 40 6.38 -5.01 0.40
C ALA A 40 7.77 -4.41 0.67
N SER A 41 8.85 -5.12 0.33
CA SER A 41 10.22 -4.61 0.48
C SER A 41 10.46 -3.34 -0.32
N ILE A 42 9.95 -3.24 -1.55
CA ILE A 42 10.07 -2.02 -2.36
C ILE A 42 9.34 -0.85 -1.71
N VAL A 43 8.09 -1.06 -1.24
CA VAL A 43 7.29 0.01 -0.62
C VAL A 43 7.92 0.48 0.68
N TYR A 44 8.38 -0.43 1.54
CA TYR A 44 9.03 -0.07 2.79
C TYR A 44 10.37 0.65 2.56
N GLY A 45 11.17 0.20 1.60
CA GLY A 45 12.40 0.90 1.22
C GLY A 45 12.15 2.29 0.67
N ALA A 46 11.04 2.49 -0.07
CA ALA A 46 10.65 3.82 -0.53
C ALA A 46 10.22 4.73 0.65
N PHE A 47 9.52 4.19 1.65
CA PHE A 47 9.16 4.93 2.85
C PHE A 47 10.37 5.33 3.70
N GLU A 48 11.40 4.48 3.80
CA GLU A 48 12.67 4.85 4.42
C GLU A 48 13.34 6.02 3.70
N GLN A 49 13.40 5.99 2.36
CA GLN A 49 13.96 7.09 1.56
C GLN A 49 13.18 8.41 1.73
N ILE A 50 11.84 8.33 1.79
CA ILE A 50 11.00 9.51 2.03
C ILE A 50 11.28 10.09 3.42
N LYS A 51 11.40 9.23 4.43
CA LYS A 51 11.72 9.65 5.79
C LYS A 51 13.07 10.35 5.87
N GLU A 52 14.08 9.85 5.17
CA GLU A 52 15.39 10.52 5.07
C GLU A 52 15.29 11.87 4.34
N ALA A 53 14.50 11.97 3.27
CA ALA A 53 14.40 13.17 2.45
C ALA A 53 13.56 14.29 3.07
N THR A 54 12.47 13.95 3.77
CA THR A 54 11.51 14.93 4.32
C THR A 54 11.61 15.12 5.82
N GLY A 55 12.25 14.20 6.55
CA GLY A 55 12.34 14.24 8.02
C GLY A 55 11.02 14.00 8.76
N ASN A 56 9.90 13.87 8.04
CA ASN A 56 8.57 13.61 8.57
C ASN A 56 8.23 12.12 8.50
N ASP A 57 7.19 11.70 9.20
CA ASP A 57 6.78 10.30 9.18
C ASP A 57 6.20 9.93 7.80
N ALA A 58 6.60 8.78 7.27
CA ALA A 58 6.29 8.40 5.89
C ALA A 58 4.79 8.24 5.64
N LEU A 59 4.03 7.91 6.69
CA LEU A 59 2.57 7.86 6.65
C LEU A 59 1.93 9.23 6.50
N GLU A 60 2.44 10.26 7.19
CA GLU A 60 1.89 11.61 7.10
C GLU A 60 2.08 12.18 5.70
N VAL A 61 3.24 11.96 5.09
CA VAL A 61 3.53 12.36 3.70
C VAL A 61 2.67 11.61 2.69
N PHE A 62 2.25 10.39 3.01
CA PHE A 62 1.42 9.58 2.12
C PHE A 62 -0.09 9.87 2.26
N GLU A 63 -0.52 10.40 3.41
CA GLU A 63 -1.92 10.76 3.67
C GLU A 63 -2.28 12.21 3.32
N THR A 64 -1.29 13.09 3.12
CA THR A 64 -1.48 14.43 2.53
C THR A 64 -1.81 14.39 1.04
#